data_AF-A0A453F1X2-F1
#
_entry.id   AF-A0A453F1X2-F1
#
_cell.length_a   1.000
_cell.length_b   1.000
_cell.length_c   1.000
_cell.angle_alpha   90.00
_cell.angle_beta   90.00
_cell.angle_gamma   90.00
#
_symmetry.space_group_name_H-M   'P 1'
#
loop_
_entity.id
_entity.type
_entity.pdbx_description
1 polymer ?
#
loop_
_entity_poly.entity_id
_entity_poly.type
_entity_poly.pdbx_seq_one_letter_code
_entity_poly.pdbx_strand_id
1 'polypeptide(L)'
;FRRLTNDLMLKEVYLNGRRFTWSNEQSPPTLVHLDRVLCTSDWEDTHADCHLRCLASVVSDHSPLLLDCSPTHTARRRFHFEDYWMRLPGFHETVATAWGSVHDPDPFRRLMLRLQATTRMLTSWSAKTTGCIRDKMAISRELISRFDKAQEDRLLSPPEDGLRKQLKIAYLGLASLERTIVRQRARITTLNEGDAN
;
A
#
# COMPACT_ATOMS: atom_id res chain seq x y z
N PHE A 1 28.81 11.73 10.93
CA PHE A 1 27.69 10.85 11.32
C PHE A 1 27.95 10.14 12.64
N ARG A 2 28.82 9.11 12.73
CA ARG A 2 29.05 8.34 13.98
C ARG A 2 29.32 9.18 15.23
N ARG A 3 30.12 10.24 15.11
CA ARG A 3 30.38 11.17 16.23
C ARG A 3 29.09 11.79 16.77
N LEU A 4 28.24 12.32 15.88
CA LEU A 4 26.94 12.90 16.26
C LEU A 4 26.04 11.86 16.94
N THR A 5 25.98 10.64 16.38
CA THR A 5 25.20 9.54 16.97
C THR A 5 25.65 9.23 18.39
N ASN A 6 26.96 9.19 18.63
CA ASN A 6 27.51 8.94 19.96
C ASN A 6 27.32 10.14 20.90
N ASP A 7 27.58 11.37 20.44
CA ASP A 7 27.45 12.59 21.23
C ASP A 7 25.99 12.79 21.71
N LEU A 8 25.02 12.34 20.91
CA LEU A 8 23.59 12.37 21.21
C LEU A 8 23.05 11.08 21.85
N MET A 9 23.91 10.09 22.13
CA MET A 9 23.54 8.80 22.73
C MET A 9 22.40 8.08 21.98
N LEU A 10 22.40 8.19 20.65
CA LEU A 10 21.40 7.55 19.78
C LEU A 10 21.83 6.13 19.43
N LYS A 11 20.85 5.23 19.33
CA LYS A 11 21.01 3.86 18.86
C LYS A 11 20.34 3.68 17.52
N GLU A 12 20.94 2.88 16.67
CA GLU A 12 20.32 2.48 15.41
C GLU A 12 19.39 1.28 15.64
N VAL A 13 18.14 1.40 15.19
CA VAL A 13 17.16 0.32 15.26
C VAL A 13 17.54 -0.76 14.25
N TYR A 14 17.56 -2.02 14.67
CA TYR A 14 17.97 -3.13 13.82
C TYR A 14 17.03 -3.34 12.63
N LEU A 15 17.60 -3.31 11.42
CA LEU A 15 16.87 -3.56 10.18
C LEU A 15 16.65 -5.06 9.95
N ASN A 16 15.40 -5.51 10.01
CA ASN A 16 15.05 -6.91 9.83
C ASN A 16 14.91 -7.31 8.36
N GLY A 17 15.44 -8.48 8.03
CA GLY A 17 15.19 -9.19 6.77
C GLY A 17 15.97 -8.69 5.53
N ARG A 18 16.51 -7.47 5.55
CA ARG A 18 17.24 -6.85 4.43
C ARG A 18 18.52 -6.18 4.93
N ARG A 19 19.53 -6.11 4.08
CA ARG A 19 20.86 -5.53 4.40
C ARG A 19 21.06 -4.16 3.77
N PHE A 20 20.42 -3.92 2.63
CA PHE A 20 20.61 -2.70 1.84
C PHE A 20 19.27 -1.97 1.64
N THR A 21 19.34 -0.65 1.62
CA THR A 21 18.18 0.24 1.44
C THR A 21 18.23 0.98 0.11
N TRP A 22 19.36 0.93 -0.60
CA TRP A 22 19.55 1.60 -1.88
C TRP A 22 20.23 0.69 -2.90
N SER A 23 19.86 0.87 -4.17
CA SER A 23 20.42 0.18 -5.33
C SER A 23 20.63 1.19 -6.46
N ASN A 24 21.76 1.14 -7.16
CA ASN A 24 21.93 1.95 -8.36
C ASN A 24 21.10 1.47 -9.58
N GLU A 25 20.35 0.37 -9.42
CA GLU A 25 19.51 -0.28 -10.44
C GLU A 25 20.25 -0.68 -11.74
N GLN A 26 21.59 -0.80 -11.69
CA GLN A 26 22.41 -1.27 -12.80
C GLN A 26 22.62 -2.79 -12.76
N SER A 27 23.24 -3.35 -13.82
CA SER A 27 23.62 -4.76 -13.88
C SER A 27 25.11 -4.89 -14.20
N PRO A 28 25.96 -5.37 -13.25
CA PRO A 28 25.60 -5.77 -11.89
C PRO A 28 25.23 -4.58 -10.98
N PRO A 29 24.32 -4.75 -10.00
CA PRO A 29 23.89 -3.67 -9.13
C PRO A 29 24.93 -3.34 -8.06
N THR A 30 25.03 -2.06 -7.72
CA THR A 30 25.68 -1.61 -6.47
C THR A 30 24.60 -1.42 -5.42
N LEU A 31 24.74 -2.11 -4.29
CA LEU A 31 23.81 -2.04 -3.16
C LEU A 31 24.45 -1.34 -1.97
N VAL A 32 23.74 -0.40 -1.36
CA VAL A 32 24.25 0.41 -0.24
C VAL A 32 23.19 0.53 0.86
N HIS A 33 23.62 0.51 2.11
CA HIS A 33 22.76 0.81 3.26
C HIS A 33 22.90 2.30 3.61
N LEU A 34 21.96 3.10 3.10
CA LEU A 34 21.97 4.56 3.26
C LEU A 34 20.96 5.04 4.32
N ASP A 35 19.81 4.38 4.41
CA ASP A 35 18.69 4.81 5.23
C ASP A 35 18.72 4.10 6.59
N ARG A 36 18.63 4.85 7.69
CA ARG A 36 18.74 4.35 9.06
C ARG A 36 17.68 5.00 9.95
N VAL A 37 17.16 4.24 10.90
CA VAL A 37 16.30 4.78 11.96
C VAL A 37 17.11 4.82 13.24
N LEU A 38 17.19 6.01 13.85
CA LEU A 38 17.86 6.23 15.12
C LEU A 38 16.83 6.50 16.22
N CYS A 39 17.06 5.98 17.42
CA CYS A 39 16.21 6.20 18.59
C CYS A 39 17.07 6.48 19.83
N THR A 40 16.46 7.08 20.85
CA THR A 40 17.06 7.17 22.19
C THR A 40 16.77 5.89 22.97
N SER A 41 17.57 5.61 24.01
CA SER A 41 17.35 4.46 24.88
C SER A 41 15.96 4.49 25.52
N ASP A 42 15.52 5.64 26.03
CA ASP A 42 14.18 5.79 26.63
C ASP A 42 13.04 5.47 25.64
N TRP A 43 13.23 5.80 24.35
CA TRP A 43 12.25 5.50 23.32
C TRP A 43 12.20 4.00 23.01
N GLU A 44 13.36 3.36 22.91
CA GLU A 44 13.51 1.91 22.72
C GLU A 44 12.85 1.14 23.86
N ASP A 45 13.06 1.57 25.12
CA ASP A 45 12.44 0.97 26.30
C ASP A 45 10.91 1.11 26.27
N THR A 46 10.39 2.24 25.75
CA THR A 46 8.94 2.47 25.63
C THR A 46 8.31 1.67 24.48
N HIS A 47 9.09 1.32 23.45
CA HIS A 47 8.63 0.62 22.25
C HIS A 47 9.45 -0.66 22.01
N ALA A 48 9.62 -1.47 23.05
CA ALA A 48 10.44 -2.67 23.01
C ALA A 48 10.01 -3.68 21.92
N ASP A 49 8.72 -3.69 21.55
CA ASP A 49 8.16 -4.54 20.50
C ASP A 49 8.25 -3.91 19.08
N CYS A 50 8.92 -2.77 18.93
CA CYS A 50 9.04 -2.15 17.62
C CYS A 50 9.92 -2.99 16.69
N HIS A 51 9.51 -3.07 15.42
CA HIS A 51 10.28 -3.77 14.41
C HIS A 51 10.47 -2.89 13.18
N LEU A 52 11.73 -2.70 12.82
CA LEU A 52 12.10 -2.04 11.58
C LEU A 52 12.24 -3.07 10.47
N ARG A 53 11.52 -2.88 9.37
CA ARG A 53 11.63 -3.70 8.16
C ARG A 53 11.80 -2.85 6.92
N CYS A 54 12.52 -3.39 5.94
CA CYS A 54 12.69 -2.78 4.63
C CYS A 54 11.56 -3.24 3.70
N LEU A 55 10.87 -2.29 3.06
CA LEU A 55 9.84 -2.56 2.06
C LEU A 55 10.44 -2.69 0.66
N ALA A 56 9.66 -3.20 -0.29
CA ALA A 56 10.11 -3.36 -1.67
C ALA A 56 10.44 -2.01 -2.36
N SER A 57 11.46 -2.01 -3.22
CA SER A 57 11.93 -0.86 -4.02
C SER A 57 11.00 -0.55 -5.21
N VAL A 58 9.70 -0.42 -4.97
CA VAL A 58 8.69 -0.42 -6.04
C VAL A 58 8.79 0.73 -7.04
N VAL A 59 9.14 1.94 -6.58
CA VAL A 59 9.08 3.18 -7.39
C VAL A 59 10.33 4.05 -7.27
N SER A 60 11.34 3.60 -6.53
CA SER A 60 12.58 4.33 -6.27
C SER A 60 13.76 3.34 -6.24
N ASP A 61 14.95 3.88 -6.45
CA ASP A 61 16.24 3.29 -6.13
C ASP A 61 16.44 3.08 -4.62
N HIS A 62 15.68 3.79 -3.78
CA HIS A 62 15.53 3.52 -2.35
C HIS A 62 14.41 2.51 -2.05
N SER A 63 14.62 1.75 -0.98
CA SER A 63 13.68 0.84 -0.36
C SER A 63 13.15 1.50 0.92
N PRO A 64 11.83 1.81 1.02
CA PRO A 64 11.28 2.47 2.18
C PRO A 64 11.44 1.66 3.46
N LEU A 65 11.74 2.31 4.58
CA LEU A 65 11.79 1.68 5.89
C LEU A 65 10.46 1.83 6.63
N LEU A 66 9.91 0.73 7.15
CA LEU A 66 8.74 0.74 8.02
C LEU A 66 9.16 0.38 9.44
N LEU A 67 9.02 1.34 10.36
CA LEU A 67 9.10 1.11 11.79
C LEU A 67 7.69 0.86 12.31
N ASP A 68 7.42 -0.37 12.72
CA ASP A 68 6.12 -0.79 13.21
C ASP A 68 6.17 -0.97 14.73
N CYS A 69 5.41 -0.15 15.47
CA CYS A 69 5.48 0.00 16.93
C CYS A 69 4.24 -0.50 17.68
N SER A 70 3.28 -1.20 17.04
CA SER A 70 2.01 -1.52 17.70
C SER A 70 1.30 -2.77 17.15
N PRO A 71 0.57 -3.53 17.99
CA PRO A 71 -0.35 -4.56 17.54
C PRO A 71 -1.44 -3.94 16.66
N THR A 72 -1.62 -4.50 15.46
CA THR A 72 -2.64 -4.06 14.52
C THR A 72 -4.04 -4.31 15.09
N HIS A 73 -4.72 -3.26 15.55
CA HIS A 73 -6.16 -3.34 15.78
C HIS A 73 -6.87 -3.39 14.43
N THR A 74 -7.23 -4.59 13.99
CA THR A 74 -8.16 -4.77 12.87
C THR A 74 -9.56 -4.39 13.34
N ALA A 75 -9.86 -3.09 13.36
CA ALA A 75 -11.23 -2.63 13.54
C ALA A 75 -12.08 -3.22 12.39
N ARG A 76 -13.25 -3.80 12.73
CA ARG A 76 -14.20 -4.27 11.72
C ARG A 76 -14.56 -3.08 10.82
N ARG A 77 -14.19 -3.18 9.54
CA ARG A 77 -14.50 -2.14 8.56
C ARG A 77 -16.02 -2.03 8.41
N ARG A 78 -16.57 -0.87 8.79
CA ARG A 78 -17.96 -0.53 8.49
C ARG A 78 -18.09 -0.22 7.00
N PHE A 79 -19.28 -0.41 6.44
CA PHE A 79 -19.55 0.04 5.08
C PHE A 79 -19.34 1.56 5.00
N HIS A 80 -18.59 1.98 4.00
CA HIS A 80 -18.39 3.38 3.66
C HIS A 80 -18.65 3.52 2.17
N PHE A 81 -19.62 4.35 1.82
CA PHE A 81 -19.85 4.71 0.43
C PHE A 81 -18.71 5.61 -0.04
N GLU A 82 -18.16 5.31 -1.20
CA GLU A 82 -17.09 6.11 -1.79
C GLU A 82 -17.62 6.82 -3.03
N ASP A 83 -17.53 8.15 -3.07
CA ASP A 83 -18.13 9.00 -4.11
C ASP A 83 -17.70 8.61 -5.54
N TYR A 84 -16.44 8.21 -5.71
CA TYR A 84 -15.90 7.80 -7.01
C TYR A 84 -16.57 6.55 -7.58
N TRP A 85 -17.27 5.75 -6.77
CA TRP A 85 -18.00 4.59 -7.26
C TRP A 85 -19.00 4.96 -8.34
N MET A 86 -19.60 6.16 -8.26
CA MET A 86 -20.53 6.65 -9.28
C MET A 86 -19.92 6.77 -10.68
N ARG A 87 -18.58 6.84 -10.77
CA ARG A 87 -17.85 6.96 -12.03
C ARG A 87 -17.35 5.61 -12.56
N LEU A 88 -17.47 4.54 -11.78
CA LEU A 88 -17.01 3.22 -12.18
C LEU A 88 -18.09 2.44 -12.95
N PRO A 89 -17.72 1.70 -14.01
CA PRO A 89 -18.65 0.82 -14.70
C PRO A 89 -19.31 -0.19 -13.74
N GLY A 90 -20.61 -0.42 -13.92
CA GLY A 90 -21.36 -1.37 -13.10
C GLY A 90 -21.93 -0.79 -11.82
N PHE A 91 -21.61 0.45 -11.44
CA PHE A 91 -22.15 1.05 -10.21
C PHE A 91 -23.66 1.22 -10.26
N HIS A 92 -24.16 1.92 -11.28
CA HIS A 92 -25.59 2.22 -11.40
C HIS A 92 -26.41 0.94 -11.57
N GLU A 93 -25.91 -0.03 -12.33
CA GLU A 93 -26.51 -1.35 -12.51
C GLU A 93 -26.58 -2.12 -11.18
N THR A 94 -25.51 -2.07 -10.38
CA THR A 94 -25.46 -2.72 -9.05
C THR A 94 -26.50 -2.10 -8.11
N VAL A 95 -26.61 -0.77 -8.08
CA VAL A 95 -27.61 -0.05 -7.26
C VAL A 95 -29.03 -0.37 -7.71
N ALA A 96 -29.30 -0.31 -9.02
CA ALA A 96 -30.63 -0.60 -9.57
C ALA A 96 -31.06 -2.04 -9.27
N THR A 97 -30.14 -3.00 -9.46
CA THR A 97 -30.39 -4.41 -9.15
C THR A 97 -30.68 -4.60 -7.66
N ALA A 98 -29.90 -3.96 -6.78
CA ALA A 98 -30.12 -4.03 -5.34
C ALA A 98 -31.49 -3.47 -4.92
N TRP A 99 -31.88 -2.32 -5.47
CA TRP A 99 -33.18 -1.70 -5.20
C TRP A 99 -34.36 -2.54 -5.71
N GLY A 100 -34.17 -3.22 -6.85
CA GLY A 100 -35.15 -4.13 -7.44
C GLY A 100 -35.24 -5.49 -6.74
N SER A 101 -34.21 -5.90 -5.99
CA SER A 101 -34.14 -7.23 -5.34
C SER A 101 -35.05 -7.41 -4.14
N VAL A 102 -35.70 -6.34 -3.67
CA VAL A 102 -36.47 -6.32 -2.42
C VAL A 102 -37.89 -5.84 -2.67
N HIS A 103 -38.85 -6.65 -2.22
CA HIS A 103 -40.26 -6.31 -2.18
C HIS A 103 -40.78 -6.50 -0.76
N ASP A 104 -41.44 -5.47 -0.23
CA ASP A 104 -42.12 -5.53 1.06
C ASP A 104 -43.33 -4.58 1.00
N PRO A 105 -44.51 -5.00 1.53
CA PRO A 105 -45.70 -4.17 1.54
C PRO A 105 -45.55 -2.94 2.45
N ASP A 106 -44.77 -3.04 3.54
CA ASP A 106 -44.52 -1.92 4.44
C ASP A 106 -43.46 -0.98 3.83
N PRO A 107 -43.77 0.31 3.63
CA PRO A 107 -42.87 1.23 2.95
C PRO A 107 -41.57 1.48 3.72
N PHE A 108 -41.60 1.49 5.06
CA PHE A 108 -40.41 1.74 5.88
C PHE A 108 -39.47 0.54 5.90
N ARG A 109 -40.02 -0.66 6.06
CA ARG A 109 -39.30 -1.93 5.98
C ARG A 109 -38.73 -2.13 4.57
N ARG A 110 -39.50 -1.84 3.53
CA ARG A 110 -39.01 -1.87 2.14
C ARG A 110 -37.81 -0.96 1.94
N LEU A 111 -37.85 0.28 2.45
CA LEU A 111 -36.74 1.21 2.37
C LEU A 111 -35.50 0.67 3.11
N MET A 112 -35.67 0.22 4.35
CA MET A 112 -34.57 -0.36 5.15
C MET A 112 -33.92 -1.55 4.44
N LEU A 113 -34.73 -2.48 3.95
CA LEU A 113 -34.26 -3.68 3.26
C LEU A 113 -33.55 -3.34 1.95
N ARG A 114 -34.03 -2.34 1.20
CA ARG A 114 -33.33 -1.82 0.01
C ARG A 114 -31.97 -1.24 0.34
N LEU A 115 -31.87 -0.40 1.38
CA LEU A 115 -30.58 0.14 1.84
C LEU A 115 -29.61 -0.99 2.23
N GLN A 116 -30.09 -2.00 2.97
CA GLN A 116 -29.28 -3.17 3.34
C GLN A 116 -28.84 -4.01 2.15
N ALA A 117 -29.72 -4.21 1.16
CA ALA A 117 -29.38 -4.91 -0.08
C ALA A 117 -28.29 -4.15 -0.84
N THR A 118 -28.43 -2.84 -0.98
CA THR A 118 -27.46 -1.98 -1.66
C THR A 118 -26.11 -1.98 -0.96
N THR A 119 -26.08 -1.83 0.37
CA THR A 119 -24.83 -1.92 1.13
C THR A 119 -24.11 -3.24 0.86
N ARG A 120 -24.82 -4.36 0.91
CA ARG A 120 -24.23 -5.69 0.65
C ARG A 120 -23.70 -5.81 -0.78
N MET A 121 -24.50 -5.41 -1.77
CA MET A 121 -24.15 -5.54 -3.18
C MET A 121 -23.01 -4.61 -3.58
N LEU A 122 -23.02 -3.34 -3.14
CA LEU A 122 -21.91 -2.41 -3.36
C LEU A 122 -20.64 -2.85 -2.64
N THR A 123 -20.74 -3.45 -1.45
CA THR A 123 -19.56 -4.02 -0.76
C THR A 123 -18.94 -5.13 -1.60
N SER A 124 -19.75 -6.05 -2.12
CA SER A 124 -19.29 -7.15 -2.98
C SER A 124 -18.73 -6.64 -4.32
N TRP A 125 -19.44 -5.74 -5.00
CA TRP A 125 -19.01 -5.15 -6.26
C TRP A 125 -17.70 -4.36 -6.09
N SER A 126 -17.61 -3.48 -5.08
CA SER A 126 -16.39 -2.69 -4.85
C SER A 126 -15.19 -3.57 -4.50
N ALA A 127 -15.38 -4.66 -3.75
CA ALA A 127 -14.33 -5.64 -3.49
C ALA A 127 -13.83 -6.30 -4.78
N LYS A 128 -14.72 -6.64 -5.72
CA LYS A 128 -14.32 -7.21 -7.02
C LYS A 128 -13.61 -6.19 -7.91
N THR A 129 -14.13 -4.96 -7.97
CA THR A 129 -13.61 -3.92 -8.87
C THR A 129 -12.30 -3.32 -8.35
N THR A 130 -12.25 -2.93 -7.08
CA THR A 130 -11.10 -2.22 -6.48
C THR A 130 -10.20 -3.14 -5.67
N GLY A 131 -10.71 -4.26 -5.13
CA GLY A 131 -9.88 -5.25 -4.44
C GLY A 131 -8.88 -5.90 -5.41
N CYS A 132 -9.30 -6.20 -6.64
CA CYS A 132 -8.39 -6.72 -7.67
C CYS A 132 -7.17 -5.81 -7.94
N ILE A 133 -7.34 -4.48 -7.88
CA ILE A 133 -6.23 -3.52 -8.00
C ILE A 133 -5.28 -3.66 -6.82
N ARG A 134 -5.81 -3.67 -5.58
CA ARG A 134 -5.01 -3.82 -4.35
C ARG A 134 -4.29 -5.16 -4.30
N ASP A 135 -4.94 -6.23 -4.72
CA ASP A 135 -4.35 -7.58 -4.75
C ASP A 135 -3.19 -7.63 -5.74
N LYS A 136 -3.37 -7.08 -6.96
CA LYS A 136 -2.28 -6.97 -7.95
C LYS A 136 -1.12 -6.15 -7.41
N MET A 137 -1.38 -5.01 -6.76
CA MET A 137 -0.33 -4.20 -6.13
C MET A 137 0.40 -4.96 -5.01
N ALA A 138 -0.32 -5.69 -4.16
CA ALA A 138 0.26 -6.49 -3.09
C ALA A 138 1.14 -7.63 -3.65
N ILE A 139 0.67 -8.34 -4.68
CA ILE A 139 1.43 -9.39 -5.37
C ILE A 139 2.69 -8.81 -6.01
N SER A 140 2.57 -7.71 -6.76
CA SER A 140 3.73 -7.04 -7.36
C SER A 140 4.76 -6.63 -6.30
N ARG A 141 4.31 -6.04 -5.19
CA ARG A 141 5.19 -5.62 -4.08
C ARG A 141 5.92 -6.80 -3.46
N GLU A 142 5.21 -7.91 -3.21
CA GLU A 142 5.81 -9.12 -2.65
C GLU A 142 6.86 -9.73 -3.60
N LEU A 143 6.54 -9.85 -4.89
CA LEU A 143 7.50 -10.38 -5.87
C LEU A 143 8.74 -9.48 -6.01
N ILE A 144 8.56 -8.15 -6.06
CA ILE A 144 9.68 -7.20 -6.08
C ILE A 144 10.52 -7.35 -4.80
N SER A 145 9.88 -7.48 -3.62
CA SER A 145 10.59 -7.72 -2.36
C SER A 145 11.49 -8.96 -2.40
N ARG A 146 10.99 -10.05 -2.99
CA ARG A 146 11.77 -11.30 -3.15
C ARG A 146 12.96 -11.12 -4.09
N PHE A 147 12.78 -10.42 -5.22
CA PHE A 147 13.88 -10.15 -6.13
C PHE A 147 14.92 -9.20 -5.52
N ASP A 148 14.46 -8.16 -4.83
CA ASP A 148 15.34 -7.24 -4.11
C ASP A 148 16.16 -7.98 -3.04
N LYS A 149 15.55 -8.94 -2.34
CA LYS A 149 16.26 -9.78 -1.38
C LYS A 149 17.28 -10.68 -2.07
N ALA A 150 16.90 -11.33 -3.16
CA ALA A 150 17.80 -12.20 -3.93
C ALA A 150 19.02 -11.43 -4.47
N GLN A 151 18.85 -10.17 -4.87
CA GLN A 151 19.94 -9.29 -5.31
C GLN A 151 21.01 -9.03 -4.24
N GLU A 152 20.67 -9.14 -2.96
CA GLU A 152 21.66 -8.99 -1.88
C GLU A 152 22.66 -10.16 -1.84
N ASP A 153 22.21 -11.35 -2.25
CA ASP A 153 22.96 -12.61 -2.12
C ASP A 153 23.58 -13.07 -3.45
N ARG A 154 22.98 -12.71 -4.59
CA ARG A 154 23.42 -13.10 -5.93
C ARG A 154 22.98 -12.12 -7.01
N LEU A 155 23.59 -12.21 -8.19
CA LEU A 155 23.04 -11.56 -9.37
C LEU A 155 21.72 -12.22 -9.79
N LEU A 156 20.76 -11.41 -10.23
CA LEU A 156 19.56 -11.90 -10.90
C LEU A 156 19.92 -12.38 -12.31
N SER A 157 19.28 -13.46 -12.75
CA SER A 157 19.31 -13.86 -14.14
C SER A 157 18.58 -12.84 -15.02
N PRO A 158 18.89 -12.74 -16.32
CA PRO A 158 18.21 -11.79 -17.21
C PRO A 158 16.67 -11.88 -17.21
N PRO A 159 16.05 -13.08 -17.15
CA PRO A 159 14.58 -13.17 -17.02
C PRO A 159 14.05 -12.63 -15.68
N GLU A 160 14.76 -12.86 -14.57
CA GLU A 160 14.36 -12.35 -13.25
C GLU A 160 14.43 -10.82 -13.19
N ASP A 161 15.52 -10.24 -13.70
CA ASP A 161 15.68 -8.78 -13.78
C ASP A 161 14.62 -8.15 -14.70
N GLY A 162 14.37 -8.77 -15.86
CA GLY A 162 13.31 -8.36 -16.78
C GLY A 162 11.92 -8.37 -16.13
N LEU A 163 11.58 -9.45 -15.41
CA LEU A 163 10.31 -9.56 -14.70
C LEU A 163 10.21 -8.53 -13.56
N ARG A 164 11.27 -8.33 -12.77
CA ARG A 164 11.32 -7.31 -11.71
C ARG A 164 11.03 -5.92 -12.27
N LYS A 165 11.66 -5.54 -13.39
CA LYS A 165 11.42 -4.25 -14.06
C LYS A 165 9.99 -4.12 -14.57
N GLN A 166 9.44 -5.15 -15.19
CA GLN A 166 8.04 -5.17 -15.64
C GLN A 166 7.07 -5.01 -14.47
N LEU A 167 7.33 -5.68 -13.34
CA LEU A 167 6.50 -5.55 -12.14
C LEU A 167 6.55 -4.14 -11.56
N LYS A 168 7.71 -3.48 -11.51
CA LYS A 168 7.83 -2.07 -11.07
C LYS A 168 6.99 -1.14 -11.96
N ILE A 169 7.08 -1.30 -13.29
CA ILE A 169 6.29 -0.51 -14.25
C ILE A 169 4.79 -0.76 -14.08
N ALA A 170 4.37 -2.02 -13.98
CA ALA A 170 2.97 -2.37 -13.77
C ALA A 170 2.44 -1.82 -12.43
N TYR A 171 3.24 -1.90 -11.37
CA TYR A 171 2.91 -1.33 -10.07
C TYR A 171 2.72 0.19 -10.14
N LEU A 172 3.59 0.91 -10.85
CA LEU A 172 3.44 2.36 -11.05
C LEU A 172 2.11 2.72 -11.71
N GLY A 173 1.69 1.98 -12.75
CA GLY A 173 0.39 2.16 -13.38
C GLY A 173 -0.79 1.95 -12.42
N LEU A 174 -0.73 0.88 -11.61
CA LEU A 174 -1.74 0.59 -10.60
C LEU A 174 -1.76 1.62 -9.46
N ALA A 175 -0.59 2.08 -9.02
CA ALA A 175 -0.44 3.11 -7.99
C ALA A 175 -1.00 4.46 -8.46
N SER A 176 -0.83 4.81 -9.73
CA SER A 176 -1.44 6.01 -10.33
C SER A 176 -2.97 5.94 -10.32
N LEU A 177 -3.53 4.76 -10.64
CA LEU A 177 -4.97 4.52 -10.56
C LEU A 177 -5.48 4.61 -9.11
N GLU A 178 -4.78 3.99 -8.16
CA GLU A 178 -5.12 4.09 -6.73
C GLU A 178 -5.03 5.53 -6.23
N ARG A 179 -3.99 6.29 -6.63
CA ARG A 179 -3.85 7.72 -6.30
C ARG A 179 -5.01 8.54 -6.85
N THR A 180 -5.44 8.27 -8.08
CA THR A 180 -6.60 8.94 -8.69
C THR A 180 -7.88 8.65 -7.91
N ILE A 181 -8.08 7.38 -7.52
CA ILE A 181 -9.19 6.98 -6.66
C ILE A 181 -9.14 7.74 -5.32
N VAL A 182 -8.00 7.73 -4.63
CA VAL A 182 -7.82 8.42 -3.35
C VAL A 182 -8.04 9.93 -3.46
N ARG A 183 -7.55 10.56 -4.53
CA ARG A 183 -7.77 11.99 -4.79
C ARG A 183 -9.26 12.31 -4.93
N GLN A 184 -10.01 11.46 -5.63
CA GLN A 184 -11.47 11.59 -5.74
C GLN A 184 -12.15 11.42 -4.37
N ARG A 185 -11.70 10.48 -3.52
CA ARG A 185 -12.21 10.30 -2.15
C ARG A 185 -12.00 11.55 -1.27
N ALA A 186 -10.83 12.18 -1.40
CA ALA A 186 -10.45 13.35 -0.61
C ALA A 186 -11.09 14.67 -1.09
N ARG A 187 -11.88 14.65 -2.18
CA ARG A 187 -12.41 15.85 -2.86
C ARG A 187 -11.34 16.89 -3.23
N ILE A 188 -10.09 16.43 -3.43
CA ILE A 188 -8.98 17.31 -3.81
C ILE A 188 -9.06 17.55 -5.33
N THR A 189 -9.76 18.60 -5.73
CA THR A 189 -9.85 19.03 -7.14
C THR A 189 -8.61 19.79 -7.60
N THR A 190 -7.92 20.49 -6.71
CA THR A 190 -6.84 21.43 -7.03
C THR A 190 -5.58 21.12 -6.22
N LEU A 191 -4.75 20.23 -6.76
CA LEU A 191 -3.30 20.27 -6.55
C LEU A 191 -2.68 20.15 -7.95
N ASN A 192 -1.90 21.18 -8.33
CA ASN A 192 -1.13 21.20 -9.56
C ASN A 192 -0.02 20.14 -9.46
N GLU A 193 0.29 19.51 -10.58
CA GLU A 193 1.24 18.38 -10.69
C GLU A 193 2.71 18.74 -10.33
N GLY A 194 2.97 19.98 -9.88
CA GLY A 194 4.31 20.52 -9.61
C GLY A 194 4.87 20.32 -8.19
N ASP A 195 4.06 19.85 -7.23
CA ASP A 195 4.52 19.71 -5.83
C ASP A 195 4.93 18.27 -5.45
N ALA A 196 5.38 17.49 -6.44
CA ALA A 196 5.85 16.11 -6.23
C ALA A 196 7.30 15.93 -6.69
N ASN A 197 8.18 16.87 -6.33
CA ASN A 197 9.64 16.73 -6.42
C ASN A 197 10.20 16.26 -5.07
#